data_AF-A0A9N9BH01-F1
#
_entry.id   AF-A0A9N9BH01-F1
#
_cell.length_a   1.000
_cell.length_b   1.000
_cell.length_c   1.000
_cell.angle_alpha   90.00
_cell.angle_beta   90.00
_cell.angle_gamma   90.00
#
_symmetry.space_group_name_H-M   'P 1'
#
loop_
_entity.id
_entity.type
_entity.pdbx_description
1 polymer ?
#
loop_
_entity_poly.entity_id
_entity_poly.type
_entity_poly.pdbx_seq_one_letter_code
_entity_poly.pdbx_strand_id
1 'polypeptide(L)'
;MSEKSRKPGVDFSIEEKERSLSINYRTLSIQTSDSIQARKYQIKKEKKVATISPDDDIAQLNYHTLPVNLIWERFECNKNLGLNSQTAAHHLQRNGKNVISPPKNNIIYKILGYFLGGFCSLIWFAAIIMILLYKPLGEPNPSLINLALGIVLIIAVVILTVFAVYQDWSTSRVMKSIKNILHSETLVIRDGQVQKIPATDLVVGDLVQINMGSKVPSDLRLVEVTSDMKFDRSILTGENAPVTATIYDQNIKDFITT
;
A
#
# COMPACT_ATOMS: atom_id res chain seq x y z
N MET A 1 -71.87 -19.13 -60.18
CA MET A 1 -70.79 -20.05 -60.58
C MET A 1 -69.48 -19.45 -60.10
N SER A 2 -68.70 -20.07 -59.20
CA SER A 2 -67.94 -21.33 -59.34
C SER A 2 -66.74 -21.13 -60.32
N GLU A 3 -65.47 -21.46 -60.02
CA GLU A 3 -64.83 -22.08 -58.82
C GLU A 3 -63.28 -22.17 -58.93
N LYS A 4 -62.58 -22.39 -57.79
CA LYS A 4 -61.18 -22.92 -57.58
C LYS A 4 -59.94 -22.33 -58.29
N SER A 5 -59.04 -21.78 -57.46
CA SER A 5 -57.72 -22.36 -57.05
C SER A 5 -56.91 -23.26 -58.02
N ARG A 6 -55.62 -22.90 -58.25
CA ARG A 6 -54.41 -23.78 -58.13
C ARG A 6 -53.07 -23.03 -58.38
N LYS A 7 -51.99 -23.42 -57.66
CA LYS A 7 -50.54 -23.33 -58.04
C LYS A 7 -50.11 -24.71 -58.62
N PRO A 8 -48.97 -24.98 -59.33
CA PRO A 8 -47.65 -24.30 -59.46
C PRO A 8 -47.30 -23.93 -60.95
N GLY A 9 -46.08 -23.66 -61.45
CA GLY A 9 -44.73 -23.40 -60.87
C GLY A 9 -43.57 -24.29 -61.42
N VAL A 10 -42.36 -23.72 -61.63
CA VAL A 10 -41.11 -24.31 -62.24
C VAL A 10 -41.24 -24.50 -63.78
N ASP A 11 -40.30 -24.16 -64.68
CA ASP A 11 -38.82 -24.32 -64.67
C ASP A 11 -37.98 -23.31 -65.52
N PHE A 12 -36.65 -23.44 -65.38
CA PHE A 12 -35.48 -22.82 -66.01
C PHE A 12 -35.57 -22.11 -67.39
N SER A 13 -34.85 -20.99 -67.47
CA SER A 13 -33.95 -20.67 -68.61
C SER A 13 -32.78 -19.82 -68.11
N ILE A 14 -31.56 -20.20 -68.47
CA ILE A 14 -30.31 -19.55 -68.04
C ILE A 14 -30.01 -18.39 -68.99
N GLU A 15 -29.80 -17.18 -68.44
CA GLU A 15 -29.30 -16.03 -69.21
C GLU A 15 -27.98 -15.58 -68.59
N GLU A 16 -26.86 -15.92 -69.25
CA GLU A 16 -25.54 -15.45 -68.87
C GLU A 16 -25.45 -13.94 -69.09
N LYS A 17 -25.30 -13.19 -67.98
CA LYS A 17 -24.95 -11.78 -68.02
C LYS A 17 -23.73 -11.53 -67.15
N GLU A 18 -22.60 -11.27 -67.81
CA GLU A 18 -21.30 -11.03 -67.19
C GLU A 18 -21.40 -10.00 -66.06
N ARG A 19 -21.11 -10.44 -64.83
CA ARG A 19 -20.96 -9.54 -63.69
C ARG A 19 -19.49 -9.19 -63.52
N SER A 20 -19.03 -8.17 -64.23
CA SER A 20 -17.74 -7.53 -63.96
C SER A 20 -17.76 -6.89 -62.57
N LEU A 21 -17.30 -7.64 -61.55
CA LEU A 21 -17.13 -7.12 -60.19
C LEU A 21 -15.99 -6.10 -60.19
N SER A 22 -16.32 -4.81 -60.15
CA SER A 22 -15.33 -3.77 -59.89
C SER A 22 -14.84 -3.90 -58.44
N ILE A 23 -13.58 -4.33 -58.28
CA ILE A 23 -12.94 -4.49 -56.97
C ILE A 23 -12.67 -3.10 -56.39
N ASN A 24 -13.66 -2.56 -55.69
CA ASN A 24 -13.51 -1.34 -54.90
C ASN A 24 -12.67 -1.66 -53.65
N TYR A 25 -11.39 -1.31 -53.69
CA TYR A 25 -10.52 -1.37 -52.52
C TYR A 25 -10.93 -0.26 -51.52
N ARG A 26 -11.77 -0.61 -50.55
CA ARG A 26 -12.07 0.29 -49.43
C ARG A 26 -10.91 0.24 -48.44
N THR A 27 -9.84 0.98 -48.70
CA THR A 27 -8.69 1.08 -47.79
C THR A 27 -9.13 1.63 -46.44
N LEU A 28 -9.08 0.78 -45.41
CA LEU A 28 -9.18 1.22 -44.02
C LEU A 28 -7.92 2.01 -43.67
N SER A 29 -7.99 3.33 -43.80
CA SER A 29 -6.99 4.25 -43.25
C SER A 29 -7.10 4.21 -41.72
N ILE A 30 -6.42 3.25 -41.10
CA ILE A 30 -6.23 3.23 -39.65
C ILE A 30 -5.49 4.52 -39.31
N GLN A 31 -6.18 5.46 -38.65
CA GLN A 31 -5.61 6.73 -38.21
C GLN A 31 -4.57 6.45 -37.12
N THR A 32 -3.32 6.25 -37.54
CA THR A 32 -2.18 6.02 -36.66
C THR A 32 -1.95 7.21 -35.72
N SER A 33 -2.36 8.41 -36.12
CA SER A 33 -2.46 9.61 -35.28
C SER A 33 -3.20 9.34 -33.96
N ASP A 34 -4.34 8.65 -34.03
CA ASP A 34 -5.29 8.57 -32.94
C ASP A 34 -4.85 7.48 -31.94
N SER A 35 -4.29 6.38 -32.45
CA SER A 35 -3.64 5.37 -31.61
C SER A 35 -2.36 5.90 -30.95
N ILE A 36 -1.58 6.73 -31.64
CA ILE A 36 -0.41 7.41 -31.06
C ILE A 36 -0.84 8.44 -30.01
N GLN A 37 -1.92 9.19 -30.23
CA GLN A 37 -2.48 10.12 -29.24
C GLN A 37 -3.03 9.39 -28.02
N ALA A 38 -3.80 8.31 -28.20
CA ALA A 38 -4.31 7.48 -27.11
C ALA A 38 -3.15 6.89 -26.28
N ARG A 39 -2.11 6.35 -26.93
CA ARG A 39 -0.92 5.83 -26.25
C ARG A 39 -0.13 6.93 -25.52
N LYS A 40 0.03 8.13 -26.12
CA LYS A 40 0.63 9.29 -25.45
C LYS A 40 -0.19 9.77 -24.25
N TYR A 41 -1.52 9.73 -24.35
CA TYR A 41 -2.43 10.09 -23.26
C TYR A 41 -2.34 9.07 -22.11
N GLN A 42 -2.34 7.77 -22.42
CA GLN A 42 -2.11 6.69 -21.45
C GLN A 42 -0.75 6.85 -20.75
N ILE A 43 0.35 6.99 -21.50
CA ILE A 43 1.70 7.21 -20.93
C ILE A 43 1.75 8.49 -20.08
N LYS A 44 1.03 9.55 -20.47
CA LYS A 44 0.95 10.80 -19.68
C LYS A 44 0.11 10.63 -18.41
N LYS A 45 -0.93 9.78 -18.44
CA LYS A 45 -1.76 9.41 -17.28
C LYS A 45 -0.96 8.54 -16.31
N GLU A 46 -0.29 7.51 -16.80
CA GLU A 46 0.62 6.64 -16.02
C GLU A 46 1.75 7.45 -15.39
N LYS A 47 2.41 8.33 -16.17
CA LYS A 47 3.44 9.23 -15.61
C LYS A 47 2.88 10.19 -14.58
N LYS A 48 1.67 10.74 -14.77
CA LYS A 48 1.01 11.58 -13.76
C LYS A 48 0.81 10.81 -12.46
N VAL A 49 0.21 9.62 -12.53
CA VAL A 49 -0.02 8.74 -11.36
C VAL A 49 1.30 8.36 -10.67
N ALA A 50 2.41 8.20 -11.42
CA ALA A 50 3.74 7.96 -10.87
C ALA A 50 4.45 9.22 -10.31
N THR A 51 3.86 10.41 -10.39
CA THR A 51 4.44 11.69 -9.92
C THR A 51 3.63 12.41 -8.86
N ILE A 52 2.46 11.91 -8.47
CA ILE A 52 1.73 12.43 -7.30
C ILE A 52 2.44 11.86 -6.06
N SER A 53 2.76 12.71 -5.07
CA SER A 53 3.25 12.18 -3.79
C SER A 53 2.12 11.40 -3.12
N PRO A 54 2.37 10.24 -2.48
CA PRO A 54 1.34 9.55 -1.70
C PRO A 54 0.61 10.47 -0.71
N ASP A 55 1.32 11.48 -0.17
CA ASP A 55 0.77 12.50 0.73
C ASP A 55 -0.24 13.43 0.02
N ASP A 56 0.00 13.79 -1.24
CA ASP A 56 -0.90 14.63 -2.05
C ASP A 56 -2.17 13.87 -2.46
N ASP A 57 -2.06 12.56 -2.71
CA ASP A 57 -3.21 11.68 -2.96
C ASP A 57 -4.08 11.55 -1.70
N ILE A 58 -3.46 11.40 -0.52
CA ILE A 58 -4.16 11.35 0.78
C ILE A 58 -4.87 12.69 1.06
N ALA A 59 -4.21 13.83 0.83
CA ALA A 59 -4.80 15.15 1.03
C ALA A 59 -6.03 15.43 0.13
N GLN A 60 -6.20 14.67 -0.97
CA GLN A 60 -7.32 14.80 -1.91
C GLN A 60 -8.49 13.82 -1.61
N LEU A 61 -8.45 13.08 -0.49
CA LEU A 61 -9.45 12.06 -0.12
C LEU A 61 -10.79 12.66 0.35
N ASN A 62 -11.68 12.88 -0.61
CA ASN A 62 -13.04 13.41 -0.39
C ASN A 62 -14.10 12.33 -0.04
N TYR A 63 -13.72 11.17 0.51
CA TYR A 63 -14.68 10.11 0.85
C TYR A 63 -15.65 10.49 1.98
N HIS A 64 -15.25 11.42 2.86
CA HIS A 64 -16.04 11.88 4.00
C HIS A 64 -17.11 12.94 3.64
N THR A 65 -16.98 13.61 2.49
CA THR A 65 -17.97 14.58 2.00
C THR A 65 -19.00 13.95 1.05
N LEU A 66 -18.68 12.80 0.45
CA LEU A 66 -19.60 12.12 -0.47
C LEU A 66 -20.82 11.53 0.26
N PRO A 67 -22.03 11.62 -0.33
CA PRO A 67 -23.22 10.97 0.20
C PRO A 67 -23.09 9.45 0.11
N VAL A 68 -23.55 8.75 1.16
CA VAL A 68 -23.45 7.29 1.33
C VAL A 68 -23.83 6.49 0.08
N ASN A 69 -24.86 6.91 -0.66
CA ASN A 69 -25.31 6.20 -1.87
C ASN A 69 -24.23 6.09 -2.96
N LEU A 70 -23.42 7.15 -3.16
CA LEU A 70 -22.32 7.14 -4.13
C LEU A 70 -21.11 6.33 -3.65
N ILE A 71 -21.03 6.05 -2.34
CA ILE A 71 -19.94 5.28 -1.73
C ILE A 71 -20.16 3.79 -1.99
N TRP A 72 -21.40 3.30 -1.91
CA TRP A 72 -21.77 1.95 -2.33
C TRP A 72 -21.44 1.68 -3.80
N GLU A 73 -21.80 2.61 -4.68
CA GLU A 73 -21.50 2.53 -6.13
C GLU A 73 -19.99 2.56 -6.39
N ARG A 74 -19.26 3.51 -5.78
CA ARG A 74 -17.82 3.71 -6.02
C ARG A 74 -16.93 2.57 -5.51
N PHE A 75 -17.37 1.82 -4.49
CA PHE A 75 -16.66 0.66 -3.96
C PHE A 75 -17.29 -0.68 -4.38
N GLU A 76 -18.26 -0.67 -5.30
CA GLU A 76 -18.94 -1.86 -5.84
C GLU A 76 -19.51 -2.78 -4.72
N CYS A 77 -19.95 -2.19 -3.61
CA CYS A 77 -20.32 -2.89 -2.38
C CYS A 77 -21.83 -2.81 -2.13
N ASN A 78 -22.42 -3.93 -1.67
CA ASN A 78 -23.85 -4.01 -1.39
C ASN A 78 -24.14 -3.67 0.08
N LYS A 79 -25.10 -2.78 0.33
CA LYS A 79 -25.49 -2.37 1.70
C LYS A 79 -25.81 -3.54 2.64
N ASN A 80 -26.49 -4.58 2.16
CA ASN A 80 -27.00 -5.67 3.01
C ASN A 80 -26.11 -6.92 2.94
N LEU A 81 -25.54 -7.20 1.75
CA LEU A 81 -24.72 -8.38 1.51
C LEU A 81 -23.21 -8.14 1.76
N GLY A 82 -22.79 -6.88 1.86
CA GLY A 82 -21.39 -6.50 1.90
C GLY A 82 -20.65 -6.84 0.60
N LEU A 83 -19.40 -7.27 0.72
CA LEU A 83 -18.53 -7.67 -0.39
C LEU A 83 -18.56 -9.21 -0.56
N ASN A 84 -18.47 -9.71 -1.80
CA ASN A 84 -18.34 -11.15 -2.04
C ASN A 84 -16.92 -11.62 -1.67
N SER A 85 -16.81 -12.77 -0.98
CA SER A 85 -15.51 -13.36 -0.58
C SER A 85 -14.54 -13.55 -1.75
N GLN A 86 -15.03 -13.84 -2.96
CA GLN A 86 -14.20 -13.95 -4.17
C GLN A 86 -13.62 -12.59 -4.60
N THR A 87 -14.45 -11.54 -4.62
CA THR A 87 -14.01 -10.17 -4.91
C THR A 87 -13.03 -9.67 -3.85
N ALA A 88 -13.29 -9.98 -2.58
CA ALA A 88 -12.39 -9.66 -1.47
C ALA A 88 -11.02 -10.34 -1.63
N ALA A 89 -10.99 -11.63 -1.99
CA ALA A 89 -9.74 -12.35 -2.26
C ALA A 89 -8.97 -11.75 -3.45
N HIS A 90 -9.68 -11.35 -4.52
CA HIS A 90 -9.07 -10.66 -5.67
C HIS A 90 -8.51 -9.27 -5.28
N HIS A 91 -9.23 -8.50 -4.47
CA HIS A 91 -8.74 -7.23 -3.92
C HIS A 91 -7.51 -7.41 -3.03
N LEU A 92 -7.47 -8.46 -2.20
CA LEU A 92 -6.34 -8.78 -1.34
C LEU A 92 -5.09 -9.17 -2.15
N GLN A 93 -5.26 -9.90 -3.26
CA GLN A 93 -4.16 -10.22 -4.18
C GLN A 93 -3.65 -9.00 -4.95
N ARG A 94 -4.55 -8.11 -5.39
CA ARG A 94 -4.19 -6.91 -6.16
C ARG A 94 -3.57 -5.81 -5.30
N ASN A 95 -4.14 -5.53 -4.14
CA ASN A 95 -3.77 -4.40 -3.28
C ASN A 95 -2.78 -4.79 -2.17
N GLY A 96 -2.64 -6.08 -1.86
CA GLY A 96 -1.86 -6.57 -0.73
C GLY A 96 -2.64 -6.53 0.60
N LYS A 97 -1.99 -6.99 1.67
CA LYS A 97 -2.55 -7.00 3.03
C LYS A 97 -2.61 -5.58 3.62
N ASN A 98 -3.60 -5.33 4.47
CA ASN A 98 -3.73 -4.14 5.31
C ASN A 98 -2.65 -4.13 6.42
N VAL A 99 -1.40 -3.89 6.04
CA VAL A 99 -0.23 -3.83 6.93
C VAL A 99 0.70 -2.73 6.47
N ILE A 100 1.09 -1.85 7.40
CA ILE A 100 2.10 -0.81 7.14
C ILE A 100 3.42 -1.48 6.73
N SER A 101 3.86 -1.21 5.49
CA SER A 101 5.10 -1.77 4.95
C SER A 101 6.30 -1.41 5.82
N PRO A 102 7.11 -2.39 6.29
CA PRO A 102 8.27 -2.08 7.11
C PRO A 102 9.32 -1.33 6.27
N PRO A 103 10.05 -0.36 6.86
CA PRO A 103 11.12 0.33 6.17
C PRO A 103 12.23 -0.67 5.76
N LYS A 104 12.83 -0.43 4.59
CA LYS A 104 13.93 -1.27 4.07
C LYS A 104 15.11 -1.25 5.05
N ASN A 105 15.38 -2.38 5.70
CA ASN A 105 16.49 -2.53 6.64
C ASN A 105 17.65 -3.28 5.97
N ASN A 106 18.69 -2.55 5.57
CA ASN A 106 19.90 -3.14 5.04
C ASN A 106 20.85 -3.48 6.21
N ILE A 107 20.79 -4.71 6.71
CA ILE A 107 21.53 -5.17 7.89
C ILE A 107 23.04 -4.88 7.80
N ILE A 108 23.66 -5.01 6.62
CA ILE A 108 25.09 -4.75 6.40
C ILE A 108 25.43 -3.27 6.69
N TYR A 109 24.69 -2.33 6.10
CA TYR A 109 24.90 -0.89 6.35
C TYR A 109 24.59 -0.52 7.81
N LYS A 110 23.62 -1.21 8.43
CA LYS A 110 23.29 -1.02 9.86
C LYS A 110 24.44 -1.44 10.77
N ILE A 111 25.04 -2.61 10.54
CA ILE A 111 26.23 -3.09 11.27
C ILE A 111 27.44 -2.18 11.01
N LEU A 112 27.66 -1.77 9.75
CA LEU A 112 28.73 -0.84 9.40
C LEU A 112 28.57 0.52 10.10
N GLY A 113 27.32 0.99 10.25
CA GLY A 113 26.98 2.17 11.03
C GLY A 113 27.29 2.04 12.53
N TYR A 114 27.16 0.86 13.14
CA TYR A 114 27.60 0.64 14.52
C TYR A 114 29.13 0.58 14.67
N PHE A 115 29.84 0.10 13.64
CA PHE A 115 31.28 -0.09 13.66
C PHE A 115 32.07 1.22 13.39
N LEU A 116 31.56 2.08 12.50
CA LEU A 116 32.17 3.36 12.13
C LEU A 116 31.42 4.61 12.63
N GLY A 117 30.28 4.46 13.29
CA GLY A 117 29.49 5.60 13.78
C GLY A 117 29.83 6.04 15.20
N GLY A 118 29.49 7.28 15.53
CA GLY A 118 29.51 7.82 16.89
C GLY A 118 30.85 7.62 17.60
N PHE A 119 30.80 7.13 18.85
CA PHE A 119 31.98 6.96 19.71
C PHE A 119 33.01 5.95 19.17
N CYS A 120 32.58 4.90 18.45
CA CYS A 120 33.48 3.91 17.86
C CYS A 120 34.45 4.54 16.84
N SER A 121 34.03 5.61 16.15
CA SER A 121 34.88 6.33 15.20
C SER A 121 36.10 7.01 15.85
N LEU A 122 35.94 7.54 17.07
CA LEU A 122 37.04 8.12 17.85
C LEU A 122 38.04 7.03 18.27
N ILE A 123 37.54 5.84 18.65
CA ILE A 123 38.41 4.72 19.04
C ILE A 123 39.18 4.19 17.81
N TRP A 124 38.54 4.12 16.64
CA TRP A 124 39.23 3.80 15.38
C TRP A 124 40.35 4.80 15.08
N PHE A 125 40.09 6.10 15.23
CA PHE A 125 41.11 7.13 15.03
C PHE A 125 42.27 7.00 16.03
N ALA A 126 41.98 6.75 17.31
CA ALA A 126 42.99 6.49 18.34
C ALA A 126 43.81 5.22 18.06
N ALA A 127 43.18 4.13 17.60
CA ALA A 127 43.87 2.89 17.23
C ALA A 127 44.79 3.09 16.02
N ILE A 128 44.35 3.82 14.99
CA ILE A 128 45.17 4.18 13.83
C ILE A 128 46.38 5.02 14.27
N ILE A 129 46.18 6.02 15.13
CA ILE A 129 47.28 6.83 15.68
C ILE A 129 48.28 5.95 16.44
N MET A 130 47.81 5.07 17.33
CA MET A 130 48.69 4.16 18.09
C MET A 130 49.50 3.21 17.19
N ILE A 131 48.91 2.73 16.09
CA ILE A 131 49.60 1.90 15.09
C ILE A 131 50.64 2.72 14.30
N LEU A 132 50.34 3.97 13.94
CA LEU A 132 51.31 4.87 13.29
C LEU A 132 52.48 5.22 14.23
N LEU A 133 52.21 5.38 15.53
CA LEU A 133 53.23 5.61 16.55
C LEU A 133 54.03 4.35 16.96
N TYR A 134 53.82 3.19 16.32
CA TYR A 134 54.67 2.01 16.51
C TYR A 134 56.11 2.22 16.00
N LYS A 135 56.27 2.98 14.91
CA LYS A 135 57.57 3.37 14.36
C LYS A 135 57.61 4.89 14.13
N PRO A 136 57.93 5.69 15.16
CA PRO A 136 58.04 7.14 15.01
C PRO A 136 59.12 7.52 14.00
N LEU A 137 58.92 8.62 13.26
CA LEU A 137 59.80 9.04 12.16
C LEU A 137 61.21 9.50 12.58
N GLY A 138 61.53 9.50 13.87
CA GLY A 138 62.80 10.01 14.42
C GLY A 138 63.58 9.07 15.34
N GLU A 139 63.02 7.94 15.79
CA GLU A 139 63.71 7.01 16.70
C GLU A 139 63.75 5.58 16.13
N PRO A 140 64.88 4.86 16.21
CA PRO A 140 65.04 3.54 15.60
C PRO A 140 64.38 2.40 16.38
N ASN A 141 63.93 2.65 17.62
CA ASN A 141 63.43 1.62 18.53
C ASN A 141 61.90 1.49 18.43
N PRO A 142 61.34 0.35 17.96
CA PRO A 142 59.90 0.17 17.86
C PRO A 142 59.27 0.01 19.25
N SER A 143 58.29 0.86 19.57
CA SER A 143 57.56 0.81 20.84
C SER A 143 56.45 -0.25 20.78
N LEU A 144 56.78 -1.50 21.15
CA LEU A 144 55.83 -2.62 21.21
C LEU A 144 54.55 -2.29 22.01
N ILE A 145 54.66 -1.41 23.01
CA ILE A 145 53.55 -0.92 23.84
C ILE A 145 52.49 -0.21 22.99
N ASN A 146 52.88 0.63 22.03
CA ASN A 146 51.94 1.38 21.18
C ASN A 146 51.18 0.44 20.25
N LEU A 147 51.86 -0.58 19.69
CA LEU A 147 51.23 -1.64 18.90
C LEU A 147 50.21 -2.43 19.75
N ALA A 148 50.60 -2.84 20.96
CA ALA A 148 49.73 -3.58 21.87
C ALA A 148 48.49 -2.76 22.25
N LEU A 149 48.64 -1.46 22.55
CA LEU A 149 47.52 -0.56 22.80
C LEU A 149 46.60 -0.44 21.58
N GLY A 150 47.15 -0.27 20.37
CA GLY A 150 46.37 -0.24 19.13
C GLY A 150 45.54 -1.52 18.91
N ILE A 151 46.13 -2.70 19.15
CA ILE A 151 45.44 -3.99 19.06
C ILE A 151 44.32 -4.10 20.12
N VAL A 152 44.58 -3.71 21.37
CA VAL A 152 43.58 -3.72 22.45
C VAL A 152 42.41 -2.78 22.13
N LEU A 153 42.66 -1.60 21.55
CA LEU A 153 41.61 -0.68 21.11
C LEU A 153 40.74 -1.29 20.00
N ILE A 154 41.33 -1.99 19.02
CA ILE A 154 40.57 -2.70 17.98
C ILE A 154 39.67 -3.79 18.59
N ILE A 155 40.20 -4.59 19.52
CA ILE A 155 39.43 -5.62 20.23
C ILE A 155 38.26 -4.98 21.01
N ALA A 156 38.51 -3.85 21.67
CA ALA A 156 37.46 -3.11 22.38
C ALA A 156 36.33 -2.64 21.44
N VAL A 157 36.65 -2.11 20.25
CA VAL A 157 35.61 -1.73 19.27
C VAL A 157 34.80 -2.92 18.77
N VAL A 158 35.43 -4.08 18.54
CA VAL A 158 34.70 -5.31 18.15
C VAL A 158 33.70 -5.70 19.24
N ILE A 159 34.13 -5.72 20.51
CA ILE A 159 33.25 -6.06 21.65
C ILE A 159 32.09 -5.04 21.77
N LEU A 160 32.39 -3.74 21.68
CA LEU A 160 31.37 -2.68 21.72
C LEU A 160 30.36 -2.80 20.58
N THR A 161 30.81 -3.14 19.36
CA THR A 161 29.94 -3.32 18.19
C THR A 161 29.03 -4.53 18.36
N VAL A 162 29.55 -5.65 18.86
CA VAL A 162 28.74 -6.85 19.16
C VAL A 162 27.68 -6.55 20.22
N PHE A 163 28.03 -5.79 21.27
CA PHE A 163 27.08 -5.38 22.29
C PHE A 163 25.99 -4.45 21.72
N ALA A 164 26.35 -3.48 20.88
CA ALA A 164 25.40 -2.58 20.22
C ALA A 164 24.41 -3.33 19.31
N VAL A 165 24.90 -4.31 18.54
CA VAL A 165 24.05 -5.20 17.72
C VAL A 165 23.11 -6.04 18.59
N TYR A 166 23.59 -6.56 19.73
CA TYR A 166 22.75 -7.32 20.67
C TYR A 166 21.66 -6.45 21.32
N GLN A 167 22.00 -5.21 21.70
CA GLN A 167 21.05 -4.23 22.24
C GLN A 167 19.96 -3.90 21.21
N ASP A 168 20.33 -3.59 19.96
CA ASP A 168 19.38 -3.33 18.87
C ASP A 168 18.50 -4.54 18.56
N TRP A 169 19.06 -5.75 18.56
CA TRP A 169 18.30 -6.98 18.36
C TRP A 169 17.27 -7.21 19.48
N SER A 170 17.66 -7.00 20.74
CA SER A 170 16.79 -7.11 21.91
C SER A 170 15.63 -6.10 21.83
N THR A 171 15.93 -4.82 21.59
CA THR A 171 14.92 -3.76 21.40
C THR A 171 13.99 -4.08 20.22
N SER A 172 14.56 -4.52 19.09
CA SER A 172 13.78 -4.93 17.90
C SER A 172 12.87 -6.12 18.17
N ARG A 173 13.28 -7.08 19.03
CA ARG A 173 12.48 -8.24 19.42
C ARG A 173 11.26 -7.82 20.26
N VAL A 174 11.44 -6.93 21.23
CA VAL A 174 10.34 -6.38 22.04
C VAL A 174 9.33 -5.65 21.13
N MET A 175 9.81 -4.78 20.23
CA MET A 175 8.96 -4.07 19.28
C MET A 175 8.19 -5.01 18.34
N LYS A 176 8.83 -6.09 17.85
CA LYS A 176 8.14 -7.14 17.07
C LYS A 176 7.04 -7.85 17.88
N SER A 177 7.27 -8.12 19.16
CA SER A 177 6.26 -8.74 20.03
C SER A 177 5.04 -7.84 20.22
N ILE A 178 5.25 -6.53 20.40
CA ILE A 178 4.15 -5.55 20.49
C ILE A 178 3.35 -5.53 19.17
N LYS A 179 4.03 -5.50 18.01
CA LYS A 179 3.37 -5.59 16.70
C LYS A 179 2.57 -6.89 16.51
N ASN A 180 3.00 -8.00 17.09
CA ASN A 180 2.26 -9.26 17.00
C ASN A 180 0.96 -9.26 17.81
N ILE A 181 0.87 -8.46 18.89
CA ILE A 181 -0.35 -8.29 19.70
C ILE A 181 -1.38 -7.39 18.99
N LEU A 182 -0.93 -6.55 18.05
CA LEU A 182 -1.78 -5.64 17.26
C LEU A 182 -2.60 -6.34 16.14
N HIS A 183 -2.47 -7.65 15.95
CA HIS A 183 -3.33 -8.43 15.05
C HIS A 183 -4.74 -8.60 15.65
N SER A 184 -5.47 -7.50 15.79
CA SER A 184 -6.88 -7.54 16.17
C SER A 184 -7.67 -8.25 15.09
N GLU A 185 -8.59 -9.11 15.51
CA GLU A 185 -9.63 -9.63 14.63
C GLU A 185 -10.74 -8.57 14.48
N THR A 186 -11.43 -8.60 13.35
CA THR A 186 -12.45 -7.64 12.94
C THR A 186 -13.68 -8.37 12.43
N LEU A 187 -14.86 -7.85 12.73
CA LEU A 187 -16.12 -8.34 12.19
C LEU A 187 -16.39 -7.62 10.86
N VAL A 188 -16.58 -8.40 9.80
CA VAL A 188 -16.95 -7.90 8.47
C VAL A 188 -18.19 -8.63 7.95
N ILE A 189 -18.97 -7.97 7.12
CA ILE A 189 -20.09 -8.57 6.41
C ILE A 189 -19.61 -8.93 5.01
N ARG A 190 -19.56 -10.23 4.73
CA ARG A 190 -19.25 -10.78 3.40
C ARG A 190 -20.26 -11.86 3.03
N ASP A 191 -20.73 -11.85 1.78
CA ASP A 191 -21.78 -12.74 1.27
C ASP A 191 -23.06 -12.76 2.15
N GLY A 192 -23.39 -11.63 2.77
CA GLY A 192 -24.54 -11.47 3.69
C GLY A 192 -24.36 -12.10 5.07
N GLN A 193 -23.17 -12.59 5.41
CA GLN A 193 -22.87 -13.18 6.71
C GLN A 193 -21.82 -12.36 7.47
N VAL A 194 -22.00 -12.24 8.79
CA VAL A 194 -20.99 -11.65 9.68
C VAL A 194 -19.87 -12.68 9.87
N GLN A 195 -18.69 -12.37 9.33
CA GLN A 195 -17.49 -13.18 9.42
C GLN A 195 -16.43 -12.47 10.27
N LYS A 196 -15.67 -13.23 11.03
CA LYS A 196 -14.55 -12.73 11.83
C LYS A 196 -13.25 -12.99 11.07
N ILE A 197 -12.55 -11.93 10.68
CA ILE A 197 -11.30 -12.01 9.91
C ILE A 197 -10.15 -11.28 10.64
N PRO A 198 -8.87 -11.57 10.35
CA PRO A 198 -7.77 -10.73 10.80
C PRO A 198 -7.85 -9.34 10.17
N ALA A 199 -7.56 -8.27 10.92
CA ALA A 199 -7.51 -6.89 10.39
C ALA A 199 -6.54 -6.72 9.20
N THR A 200 -5.56 -7.62 9.05
CA THR A 200 -4.59 -7.62 7.94
C THR A 200 -5.19 -8.05 6.60
N ASP A 201 -6.33 -8.75 6.63
CA ASP A 201 -6.97 -9.35 5.44
C ASP A 201 -8.26 -8.61 5.07
N LEU A 202 -8.44 -7.43 5.67
CA LEU A 202 -9.45 -6.42 5.36
C LEU A 202 -9.05 -5.67 4.08
N VAL A 203 -10.02 -5.44 3.20
CA VAL A 203 -9.80 -4.83 1.88
C VAL A 203 -10.69 -3.61 1.66
N VAL A 204 -10.28 -2.73 0.75
CA VAL A 204 -11.08 -1.58 0.32
C VAL A 204 -12.41 -2.07 -0.27
N GLY A 205 -13.51 -1.60 0.32
CA GLY A 205 -14.88 -2.00 -0.02
C GLY A 205 -15.53 -2.99 0.96
N ASP A 206 -14.81 -3.53 1.94
CA ASP A 206 -15.42 -4.35 3.01
C ASP A 206 -16.41 -3.52 3.85
N LEU A 207 -17.53 -4.15 4.23
CA LEU A 207 -18.47 -3.61 5.20
C LEU A 207 -18.08 -4.09 6.61
N VAL A 208 -17.58 -3.18 7.45
CA VAL A 208 -17.01 -3.49 8.77
C VAL A 208 -18.01 -3.18 9.89
N GLN A 209 -18.18 -4.11 10.82
CA GLN A 209 -19.00 -3.92 12.02
C GLN A 209 -18.10 -3.62 13.23
N ILE A 210 -18.31 -2.46 13.87
CA ILE A 210 -17.57 -2.03 15.06
C ILE A 210 -18.49 -2.11 16.28
N ASN A 211 -18.06 -2.83 17.31
CA ASN A 211 -18.77 -2.92 18.59
C ASN A 211 -18.06 -2.05 19.65
N MET A 212 -18.77 -1.66 20.70
CA MET A 212 -18.20 -0.89 21.81
C MET A 212 -16.96 -1.59 22.41
N GLY A 213 -15.89 -0.83 22.66
CA GLY A 213 -14.61 -1.37 23.15
C GLY A 213 -13.73 -2.04 22.07
N SER A 214 -14.19 -2.14 20.82
CA SER A 214 -13.36 -2.63 19.71
C SER A 214 -12.44 -1.51 19.20
N LYS A 215 -11.20 -1.85 18.84
CA LYS A 215 -10.30 -0.93 18.16
C LYS A 215 -10.70 -0.78 16.69
N VAL A 216 -10.63 0.44 16.16
CA VAL A 216 -10.82 0.72 14.72
C VAL A 216 -9.64 0.12 13.92
N PRO A 217 -9.88 -0.74 12.91
CA PRO A 217 -8.83 -1.54 12.26
C PRO A 217 -8.18 -0.90 11.04
N SER A 218 -8.84 0.08 10.43
CA SER A 218 -8.42 0.85 9.26
C SER A 218 -9.19 2.16 9.25
N ASP A 219 -8.87 3.07 8.34
CA ASP A 219 -9.72 4.24 8.10
C ASP A 219 -11.04 3.79 7.48
N LEU A 220 -12.16 4.31 8.00
CA LEU A 220 -13.50 3.81 7.68
C LEU A 220 -14.47 4.97 7.47
N ARG A 221 -15.32 4.84 6.45
CA ARG A 221 -16.48 5.71 6.28
C ARG A 221 -17.64 5.17 7.11
N LEU A 222 -18.12 5.99 8.04
CA LEU A 222 -19.36 5.71 8.76
C LEU A 222 -20.55 5.76 7.80
N VAL A 223 -21.36 4.70 7.79
CA VAL A 223 -22.56 4.57 6.96
C VAL A 223 -23.82 4.43 7.82
N GLU A 224 -23.75 3.59 8.85
CA GLU A 224 -24.79 3.44 9.87
C GLU A 224 -24.14 3.55 11.26
N VAL A 225 -24.80 4.26 12.17
CA VAL A 225 -24.24 4.68 13.45
C VAL A 225 -25.36 4.71 14.50
N THR A 226 -25.14 4.08 15.65
CA THR A 226 -25.98 4.22 16.85
C THR A 226 -25.71 5.56 17.53
N SER A 227 -26.75 6.23 18.04
CA SER A 227 -26.66 7.56 18.69
C SER A 227 -25.57 7.70 19.75
N ASP A 228 -25.28 6.59 20.45
CA ASP A 228 -24.41 6.58 21.63
C ASP A 228 -22.96 6.22 21.28
N MET A 229 -22.66 5.96 20.00
CA MET A 229 -21.33 5.63 19.52
C MET A 229 -20.41 6.86 19.60
N LYS A 230 -19.28 6.70 20.29
CA LYS A 230 -18.25 7.72 20.45
C LYS A 230 -16.88 7.11 20.18
N PHE A 231 -16.01 7.87 19.53
CA PHE A 231 -14.63 7.48 19.26
C PHE A 231 -13.68 8.25 20.18
N ASP A 232 -12.70 7.53 20.72
CA ASP A 232 -11.54 8.14 21.37
C ASP A 232 -10.48 8.47 20.30
N ARG A 233 -10.05 9.74 20.27
CA ARG A 233 -9.02 10.26 19.35
C ARG A 233 -7.69 10.51 20.05
N SER A 234 -7.55 10.19 21.34
CA SER A 234 -6.35 10.40 22.17
C SER A 234 -5.04 9.96 21.49
N ILE A 235 -5.05 8.82 20.79
CA ILE A 235 -3.89 8.26 20.08
C ILE A 235 -3.48 9.11 18.85
N LEU A 236 -4.42 9.84 18.23
CA LEU A 236 -4.22 10.61 17.00
C LEU A 236 -4.02 12.10 17.25
N THR A 237 -4.83 12.71 18.13
CA THR A 237 -4.83 14.16 18.40
C THR A 237 -4.19 14.54 19.74
N GLY A 238 -4.00 13.57 20.65
CA GLY A 238 -3.62 13.84 22.04
C GLY A 238 -4.77 14.35 22.92
N GLU A 239 -5.97 14.53 22.36
CA GLU A 239 -7.15 14.99 23.10
C GLU A 239 -7.99 13.80 23.59
N ASN A 240 -8.19 13.71 24.91
CA ASN A 240 -8.99 12.65 25.54
C ASN A 240 -10.51 12.92 25.50
N ALA A 241 -10.97 13.86 24.65
CA ALA A 241 -12.38 14.19 24.53
C ALA A 241 -13.07 13.20 23.56
N PRO A 242 -14.06 12.40 24.01
CA PRO A 242 -14.72 11.43 23.14
C PRO A 242 -15.61 12.14 22.11
N VAL A 243 -15.36 11.90 20.84
CA VAL A 243 -16.09 12.53 19.72
C VAL A 243 -17.27 11.66 19.31
N THR A 244 -18.48 12.23 19.27
CA THR A 244 -19.69 11.53 18.82
C THR A 244 -19.60 11.19 17.34
N ALA A 245 -19.94 9.95 16.99
CA ALA A 245 -19.98 9.48 15.62
C ALA A 245 -21.17 10.07 14.85
N THR A 246 -20.94 10.64 13.67
CA THR A 246 -21.99 11.13 12.77
C THR A 246 -21.80 10.62 11.34
N ILE A 247 -22.91 10.35 10.65
CA ILE A 247 -22.91 9.89 9.24
C ILE A 247 -22.79 11.09 8.28
N TYR A 248 -23.50 12.17 8.61
CA TYR A 248 -23.53 13.42 7.85
C TYR A 248 -22.65 14.47 8.52
N ASP A 249 -21.86 15.17 7.73
CA ASP A 249 -21.20 16.39 8.17
C ASP A 249 -22.27 17.47 8.39
N GLN A 250 -22.43 17.89 9.65
CA GLN A 250 -23.33 18.97 10.04
C GLN A 250 -22.59 20.29 10.31
N ASN A 251 -21.24 20.31 10.25
CA ASN A 251 -20.43 21.51 10.54
C ASN A 251 -19.08 21.46 9.78
N ILE A 252 -19.09 22.05 8.58
CA ILE A 252 -17.97 22.20 7.62
C ILE A 252 -16.72 22.93 8.19
N LYS A 253 -16.71 23.33 9.47
CA LYS A 253 -15.63 24.12 10.08
C LYS A 253 -14.62 23.32 10.91
N ASP A 254 -14.98 22.14 11.42
CA ASP A 254 -14.18 21.41 12.41
C ASP A 254 -13.81 20.00 11.93
N PHE A 255 -13.15 19.88 10.77
CA PHE A 255 -12.69 18.57 10.25
C PHE A 255 -11.19 18.52 9.99
N ILE A 256 -10.51 17.75 10.85
CA ILE A 256 -9.22 17.13 10.56
C ILE A 256 -9.51 15.71 10.05
N THR A 257 -9.23 15.50 8.76
CA THR A 257 -9.23 14.19 8.09
C THR A 257 -8.33 13.22 8.85
N THR A 258 -8.78 11.96 8.99
CA THR A 258 -7.93 10.82 9.36
C THR A 258 -7.71 10.01 8.10
#